data_AF-A0A2P5DI20-F1
#
_entry.id   AF-A0A2P5DI20-F1
#
_cell.length_a   1.000
_cell.length_b   1.000
_cell.length_c   1.000
_cell.angle_alpha   90.00
_cell.angle_beta   90.00
_cell.angle_gamma   90.00
#
_symmetry.space_group_name_H-M   'P 1'
#
loop_
_entity.id
_entity.type
_entity.pdbx_description
1 polymer ?
#
loop_
_entity_poly.entity_id
_entity_poly.type
_entity_poly.pdbx_seq_one_letter_code
_entity_poly.pdbx_strand_id
1 'polypeptide(L)'
;MKKTNNASNKRGWYANLSKERKEQIRKKRRETYAQKKESTKRTLFTKKRKNEVSCREYYCYKLQIRPIGKSILLQAGRLLQQYVVDMYVKIETSRLDYFRNKQKEIRAELYQRIIDSVEAGENRGSQVGCRIILSSSFIGGPRDMKKRYMDAMALVQRFRKPDIFLTMTCDPNWSEIKQELGPRDEV
;
A
#
# COMPACT_ATOMS: atom_id res chain seq x y z
N MET A 1 25.35 43.77 30.74
CA MET A 1 26.03 42.51 30.38
C MET A 1 25.14 41.34 30.80
N LYS A 2 25.00 40.35 29.89
CA LYS A 2 24.48 38.97 30.07
C LYS A 2 22.95 38.76 30.19
N LYS A 3 22.45 38.14 29.11
CA LYS A 3 21.14 37.51 28.88
C LYS A 3 20.91 36.34 29.85
N THR A 4 19.66 36.11 30.25
CA THR A 4 19.14 34.75 30.46
C THR A 4 17.70 34.66 29.93
N ASN A 5 17.60 34.19 28.68
CA ASN A 5 16.34 33.78 28.07
C ASN A 5 15.80 32.56 28.81
N ASN A 6 14.69 32.72 29.54
CA ASN A 6 14.00 31.59 30.16
C ASN A 6 13.17 30.85 29.11
N ALA A 7 13.79 29.84 28.49
CA ALA A 7 13.20 29.01 27.45
C ALA A 7 12.40 27.85 28.06
N SER A 8 11.16 28.07 28.51
CA SER A 8 10.35 26.93 28.97
C SER A 8 8.83 27.17 28.97
N ASN A 9 8.17 26.95 27.82
CA ASN A 9 7.02 26.03 27.78
C ASN A 9 6.57 25.79 26.33
N LYS A 10 6.92 24.65 25.75
CA LYS A 10 6.21 24.09 24.59
C LYS A 10 5.66 22.74 25.03
N ARG A 11 4.48 22.77 25.67
CA ARG A 11 3.70 21.58 26.03
C ARG A 11 3.21 20.92 24.74
N GLY A 12 4.00 19.99 24.22
CA GLY A 12 3.52 18.99 23.29
C GLY A 12 2.90 17.83 24.06
N TRP A 13 2.06 17.06 23.39
CA TRP A 13 1.15 15.98 23.82
C TRP A 13 1.70 14.85 24.73
N TYR A 14 2.94 14.93 25.22
CA TYR A 14 3.51 14.02 26.22
C TYR A 14 4.32 14.81 27.24
N ALA A 15 3.86 14.85 28.49
CA ALA A 15 4.35 15.73 29.54
C ALA A 15 5.80 15.44 30.00
N ASN A 16 6.36 14.24 29.76
CA ASN A 16 7.56 13.77 30.48
C ASN A 16 8.71 13.23 29.59
N LEU A 17 8.84 13.67 28.33
CA LEU A 17 9.93 13.20 27.45
C LEU A 17 10.92 14.33 27.10
N SER A 18 12.18 14.22 27.58
CA SER A 18 13.29 15.14 27.24
C SER A 18 13.46 15.26 25.72
N LYS A 19 13.87 16.46 25.26
CA LYS A 19 14.11 16.75 23.83
C LYS A 19 15.13 15.77 23.21
N GLU A 20 16.14 15.39 23.98
CA GLU A 20 17.18 14.44 23.57
C GLU A 20 16.62 13.04 23.34
N ARG A 21 15.75 12.55 24.24
CA ARG A 21 15.03 11.28 24.06
C ARG A 21 14.15 11.28 22.82
N LYS A 22 13.46 12.40 22.53
CA LYS A 22 12.65 12.53 21.30
C LYS A 22 13.51 12.42 20.05
N GLU A 23 14.69 13.02 20.06
CA GLU A 23 15.60 12.98 18.92
C GLU A 23 16.27 11.61 18.75
N GLN A 24 16.62 10.95 19.85
CA GLN A 24 17.07 9.56 19.84
C GLN A 24 16.00 8.62 19.27
N ILE A 25 14.72 8.79 19.65
CA ILE A 25 13.61 8.02 19.08
C ILE A 25 13.45 8.27 17.58
N ARG A 26 13.57 9.53 17.13
CA ARG A 26 13.52 9.88 15.69
C ARG A 26 14.67 9.25 14.93
N LYS A 27 15.88 9.31 15.48
CA LYS A 27 17.09 8.73 14.88
C LYS A 27 16.97 7.20 14.79
N LYS A 28 16.57 6.55 15.89
CA LYS A 28 16.31 5.10 15.94
C LYS A 28 15.24 4.68 14.93
N ARG A 29 14.13 5.42 14.83
CA ARG A 29 13.09 5.16 13.81
C ARG A 29 13.64 5.30 12.39
N ARG A 30 14.41 6.35 12.09
CA ARG A 30 15.04 6.55 10.77
C ARG A 30 15.98 5.39 10.41
N GLU A 31 16.78 4.92 11.36
CA GLU A 31 17.67 3.78 11.21
C GLU A 31 16.87 2.48 10.98
N THR A 32 15.78 2.27 11.74
CA THR A 32 14.88 1.12 11.55
C THR A 32 14.19 1.15 10.17
N TYR A 33 13.73 2.32 9.71
CA TYR A 33 13.14 2.48 8.37
C TYR A 33 14.18 2.28 7.26
N ALA A 34 15.41 2.76 7.46
CA ALA A 34 16.52 2.56 6.53
C ALA A 34 16.88 1.08 6.41
N GLN A 35 17.08 0.38 7.54
CA GLN A 35 17.31 -1.07 7.56
C GLN A 35 16.19 -1.86 6.93
N LYS A 36 14.92 -1.49 7.18
CA LYS A 36 13.76 -2.15 6.56
C LYS A 36 13.69 -1.92 5.05
N LYS A 37 14.05 -0.73 4.59
CA LYS A 37 14.15 -0.41 3.16
C LYS A 37 15.27 -1.20 2.50
N GLU A 38 16.39 -1.37 3.20
CA GLU A 38 17.57 -2.10 2.73
C GLU A 38 17.36 -3.61 2.70
N SER A 39 16.68 -4.19 3.70
CA SER A 39 16.26 -5.60 3.70
C SER A 39 15.22 -5.90 2.62
N THR A 40 14.29 -4.96 2.38
CA THR A 40 13.33 -5.04 1.26
C THR A 40 14.04 -4.95 -0.10
N LYS A 41 15.04 -4.08 -0.23
CA LYS A 41 15.87 -4.02 -1.45
C LYS A 41 16.65 -5.32 -1.65
N ARG A 42 17.31 -5.84 -0.61
CA ARG A 42 18.07 -7.10 -0.68
C ARG A 42 17.19 -8.26 -1.12
N THR A 43 15.97 -8.39 -0.59
CA THR A 43 15.01 -9.42 -1.03
C THR A 43 14.53 -9.23 -2.48
N LEU A 44 14.41 -8.00 -2.98
CA LEU A 44 14.11 -7.72 -4.39
C LEU A 44 15.26 -8.12 -5.32
N PHE A 45 16.52 -7.89 -4.92
CA PHE A 45 17.71 -8.24 -5.71
C PHE A 45 18.05 -9.73 -5.67
N THR A 46 17.67 -10.46 -4.60
CA THR A 46 17.86 -11.92 -4.50
C THR A 46 16.66 -12.73 -5.00
N LYS A 47 15.82 -12.18 -5.89
CA LYS A 47 14.72 -12.94 -6.51
C LYS A 47 15.33 -13.92 -7.52
N LYS A 48 15.66 -15.13 -7.05
CA LYS A 48 16.04 -16.29 -7.86
C LYS A 48 15.09 -16.38 -9.06
N ARG A 49 15.61 -16.54 -10.29
CA ARG A 49 14.79 -16.77 -11.48
C ARG A 49 13.95 -18.02 -11.22
N LYS A 50 12.66 -17.84 -10.93
CA LYS A 50 11.72 -18.96 -10.85
C LYS A 50 11.40 -19.36 -12.28
N ASN A 51 11.42 -20.67 -12.54
CA ASN A 51 10.98 -21.24 -13.82
C ASN A 51 9.45 -21.18 -13.98
N GLU A 52 8.74 -20.68 -12.97
CA GLU A 52 7.29 -20.53 -12.95
C GLU A 52 6.91 -19.05 -12.96
N VAL A 53 5.99 -18.69 -13.86
CA VAL A 53 5.48 -17.32 -14.03
C VAL A 53 4.21 -17.18 -13.19
N SER A 54 4.07 -16.10 -12.42
CA SER A 54 2.82 -15.83 -11.71
C SER A 54 1.69 -15.58 -12.71
N CYS A 55 0.46 -16.01 -12.40
CA CYS A 55 -0.72 -15.70 -13.24
C CYS A 55 -0.80 -14.21 -13.57
N ARG A 56 -0.49 -13.33 -12.62
CA ARG A 56 -0.45 -11.87 -12.84
C ARG A 56 0.61 -11.46 -13.87
N GLU A 57 1.82 -12.02 -13.79
CA GLU A 57 2.91 -11.73 -14.71
C GLU A 57 2.57 -12.24 -16.13
N TYR A 58 1.97 -13.43 -16.23
CA TYR A 58 1.50 -14.00 -17.49
C TYR A 58 0.44 -13.13 -18.19
N TYR A 59 -0.61 -12.74 -17.45
CA TYR A 59 -1.67 -11.91 -18.02
C TYR A 59 -1.20 -10.49 -18.35
N CYS A 60 -0.30 -9.91 -17.55
CA CYS A 60 0.32 -8.62 -17.85
C CYS A 60 1.14 -8.68 -19.15
N TYR A 61 1.90 -9.76 -19.35
CA TYR A 61 2.65 -9.99 -20.59
C TYR A 61 1.74 -10.08 -21.82
N LYS A 62 0.56 -10.71 -21.68
CA LYS A 62 -0.44 -10.83 -22.75
C LYS A 62 -1.15 -9.51 -23.08
N LEU A 63 -1.33 -8.63 -22.10
CA LEU A 63 -1.96 -7.31 -22.27
C LEU A 63 -0.99 -6.22 -22.73
N GLN A 64 0.32 -6.48 -22.73
CA GLN A 64 1.33 -5.49 -23.10
C GLN A 64 1.21 -5.10 -24.58
N ILE A 65 1.06 -3.80 -24.85
CA ILE A 65 1.12 -3.22 -26.20
C ILE A 65 2.55 -3.34 -26.73
N ARG A 66 2.71 -3.90 -27.94
CA ARG A 66 4.02 -4.01 -28.63
C ARG A 66 3.93 -3.42 -30.03
N PRO A 67 4.98 -2.73 -30.50
CA PRO A 67 4.98 -2.12 -31.83
C PRO A 67 5.12 -3.16 -32.97
N ILE A 68 5.61 -4.36 -32.67
CA ILE A 68 5.99 -5.39 -33.65
C ILE A 68 4.80 -6.22 -34.17
N GLY A 69 3.62 -6.14 -33.56
CA GLY A 69 2.48 -6.93 -34.00
C GLY A 69 1.14 -6.36 -33.57
N LYS A 70 0.11 -6.57 -34.40
CA LYS A 70 -1.29 -6.30 -34.02
C LYS A 70 -1.70 -7.29 -32.95
N SER A 71 -1.76 -6.85 -31.69
CA SER A 71 -2.34 -7.64 -30.60
C SER A 71 -3.83 -7.81 -30.85
N ILE A 72 -4.24 -8.94 -31.46
CA ILE A 72 -5.65 -9.26 -31.76
C ILE A 72 -6.51 -9.14 -30.49
N LEU A 73 -5.98 -9.58 -29.35
CA LEU A 73 -6.63 -9.49 -28.05
C LEU A 73 -6.94 -8.04 -27.65
N LEU A 74 -6.05 -7.09 -27.93
CA LEU A 74 -6.26 -5.67 -27.62
C LEU A 74 -7.22 -4.98 -28.59
N GLN A 75 -7.43 -5.55 -29.78
CA GLN A 75 -8.36 -5.03 -30.79
C GLN A 75 -9.79 -5.57 -30.64
N ALA A 76 -10.03 -6.40 -29.62
CA ALA A 76 -11.29 -7.11 -29.45
C ALA A 76 -12.40 -6.30 -28.73
N GLY A 77 -12.17 -5.02 -28.41
CA GLY A 77 -13.17 -4.08 -27.86
C GLY A 77 -13.90 -4.63 -26.62
N ARG A 78 -15.23 -4.83 -26.73
CA ARG A 78 -16.05 -5.38 -25.62
C ARG A 78 -15.59 -6.76 -25.15
N LEU A 79 -15.06 -7.59 -26.06
CA LEU A 79 -14.55 -8.92 -25.70
C LEU A 79 -13.27 -8.81 -24.85
N LEU A 80 -12.44 -7.78 -25.09
CA LEU A 80 -11.29 -7.47 -24.24
C LEU A 80 -11.76 -7.11 -22.82
N GLN A 81 -12.80 -6.29 -22.68
CA GLN A 81 -13.34 -5.91 -21.37
C GLN A 81 -13.80 -7.15 -20.59
N GLN A 82 -14.56 -8.04 -21.22
CA GLN A 82 -14.99 -9.30 -20.60
C GLN A 82 -13.79 -10.19 -20.20
N TYR A 83 -12.79 -10.30 -21.09
CA TYR A 83 -11.57 -11.04 -20.80
C TYR A 83 -10.81 -10.47 -19.60
N VAL A 84 -10.63 -9.15 -19.52
CA VAL A 84 -9.93 -8.49 -18.41
C VAL A 84 -10.65 -8.73 -17.09
N VAL A 85 -11.98 -8.64 -17.06
CA VAL A 85 -12.78 -8.91 -15.85
C VAL A 85 -12.65 -10.37 -15.42
N ASP A 86 -12.76 -11.33 -16.33
CA ASP A 86 -12.60 -12.76 -16.02
C ASP A 86 -11.18 -13.07 -15.49
N MET A 87 -10.15 -12.49 -16.10
CA MET A 87 -8.77 -12.66 -15.64
C MET A 87 -8.55 -12.02 -14.26
N TYR A 88 -9.16 -10.87 -14.00
CA TYR A 88 -9.11 -10.22 -12.69
C TYR A 88 -9.71 -11.11 -11.60
N VAL A 89 -10.90 -11.67 -11.83
CA VAL A 89 -11.55 -12.58 -10.88
C VAL A 89 -10.67 -13.80 -10.61
N LYS A 90 -10.06 -14.41 -11.64
CA LYS A 90 -9.13 -15.54 -11.47
C LYS A 90 -7.93 -15.20 -10.58
N ILE A 91 -7.32 -14.04 -10.82
CA ILE A 91 -6.17 -13.58 -10.01
C ILE A 91 -6.59 -13.33 -8.57
N GLU A 92 -7.72 -12.65 -8.34
CA GLU A 92 -8.18 -12.35 -6.99
C GLU A 92 -8.60 -13.61 -6.21
N THR A 93 -9.28 -14.56 -6.85
CA THR A 93 -9.59 -15.86 -6.22
C THR A 93 -8.31 -16.58 -5.81
N SER A 94 -7.31 -16.67 -6.70
CA SER A 94 -6.01 -17.26 -6.38
C SER A 94 -5.30 -16.54 -5.21
N ARG A 95 -5.42 -15.21 -5.13
CA ARG A 95 -4.89 -14.42 -4.00
C ARG A 95 -5.63 -14.70 -2.70
N LEU A 96 -6.96 -14.83 -2.74
CA LEU A 96 -7.77 -15.14 -1.56
C LEU A 96 -7.49 -16.55 -1.04
N ASP A 97 -7.34 -17.53 -1.93
CA ASP A 97 -6.94 -18.89 -1.58
C ASP A 97 -5.56 -18.94 -0.93
N TYR A 98 -4.62 -18.12 -1.41
CA TYR A 98 -3.32 -17.96 -0.78
C TYR A 98 -3.45 -17.47 0.68
N PHE A 99 -4.28 -16.44 0.92
CA PHE A 99 -4.51 -15.93 2.27
C PHE A 99 -5.19 -16.98 3.16
N ARG A 100 -6.14 -17.75 2.61
CA ARG A 100 -6.82 -18.83 3.34
C ARG A 100 -5.84 -19.94 3.76
N ASN A 101 -4.96 -20.38 2.86
CA ASN A 101 -4.07 -21.51 3.08
C ASN A 101 -2.84 -21.14 3.92
N LYS A 102 -2.31 -19.92 3.77
CA LYS A 102 -1.13 -19.44 4.51
C LYS A 102 -1.46 -18.67 5.78
N GLN A 103 -2.68 -18.82 6.26
CA GLN A 103 -3.16 -18.07 7.41
C GLN A 103 -2.33 -18.31 8.68
N LYS A 104 -1.69 -19.48 8.82
CA LYS A 104 -0.79 -19.78 9.97
C LYS A 104 0.46 -18.90 9.97
N GLU A 105 1.09 -18.68 8.81
CA GLU A 105 2.28 -17.84 8.65
C GLU A 105 1.94 -16.36 8.86
N ILE A 106 0.83 -15.90 8.28
CA ILE A 106 0.33 -14.53 8.45
C ILE A 106 -0.09 -14.27 9.91
N ARG A 107 -0.70 -15.26 10.56
CA ARG A 107 -1.00 -15.20 11.99
C ARG A 107 0.28 -15.17 12.81
N ALA A 108 1.33 -15.90 12.46
CA ALA A 108 2.61 -15.85 13.18
C ALA A 108 3.24 -14.46 13.12
N GLU A 109 3.32 -13.83 11.94
CA GLU A 109 3.80 -12.44 11.82
C GLU A 109 2.93 -11.46 12.62
N LEU A 110 1.61 -11.66 12.61
CA LEU A 110 0.68 -10.82 13.36
C LEU A 110 0.82 -11.04 14.87
N TYR A 111 0.91 -12.29 15.34
CA TYR A 111 1.13 -12.61 16.74
C TYR A 111 2.48 -12.11 17.21
N GLN A 112 3.54 -12.22 16.41
CA GLN A 112 4.85 -11.65 16.75
C GLN A 112 4.74 -10.13 16.91
N ARG A 113 4.11 -9.42 15.96
CA ARG A 113 3.87 -7.97 16.09
C ARG A 113 2.93 -7.60 17.23
N ILE A 114 1.92 -8.42 17.52
CA ILE A 114 1.00 -8.21 18.63
C ILE A 114 1.75 -8.42 19.94
N ILE A 115 2.54 -9.49 20.08
CA ILE A 115 3.39 -9.77 21.24
C ILE A 115 4.35 -8.59 21.46
N ASP A 116 5.03 -8.09 20.41
CA ASP A 116 5.89 -6.90 20.48
C ASP A 116 5.13 -5.64 20.96
N SER A 117 3.82 -5.54 20.64
CA SER A 117 2.96 -4.43 21.08
C SER A 117 2.29 -4.64 22.45
N VAL A 118 2.08 -5.89 22.86
CA VAL A 118 1.57 -6.28 24.18
C VAL A 118 2.69 -6.14 25.21
N GLU A 119 3.94 -6.41 24.83
CA GLU A 119 5.14 -6.04 25.59
C GLU A 119 5.23 -4.50 25.81
N ALA A 120 4.54 -3.72 24.96
CA ALA A 120 4.35 -2.27 25.12
C ALA A 120 3.09 -1.87 25.94
N GLY A 121 2.33 -2.81 26.52
CA GLY A 121 1.39 -2.56 27.62
C GLY A 121 -0.12 -2.70 27.34
N GLU A 122 -0.56 -3.23 26.20
CA GLU A 122 -2.00 -3.41 25.91
C GLU A 122 -2.48 -4.85 26.20
N ASN A 123 -3.29 -5.02 27.25
CA ASN A 123 -3.55 -6.32 27.89
C ASN A 123 -5.02 -6.77 27.79
N ARG A 124 -5.56 -6.98 26.58
CA ARG A 124 -6.91 -7.56 26.38
C ARG A 124 -6.91 -8.61 25.26
N GLY A 125 -6.75 -9.87 25.65
CA GLY A 125 -6.68 -11.04 24.75
C GLY A 125 -7.96 -11.88 24.60
N SER A 126 -9.11 -11.42 25.09
CA SER A 126 -10.27 -12.31 25.34
C SER A 126 -11.27 -12.50 24.19
N GLN A 127 -10.92 -12.20 22.92
CA GLN A 127 -11.88 -12.33 21.81
C GLN A 127 -11.26 -12.86 20.50
N VAL A 128 -10.51 -13.96 20.60
CA VAL A 128 -9.85 -14.58 19.44
C VAL A 128 -10.62 -15.80 18.95
N GLY A 129 -11.77 -15.56 18.31
CA GLY A 129 -12.43 -16.53 17.43
C GLY A 129 -11.75 -16.53 16.06
N CYS A 130 -11.73 -17.67 15.37
CA CYS A 130 -11.04 -17.92 14.09
C CYS A 130 -11.37 -16.91 12.97
N ARG A 131 -10.79 -15.72 13.00
CA ARG A 131 -10.90 -14.71 11.95
C ARG A 131 -9.87 -15.01 10.86
N ILE A 132 -10.30 -15.17 9.61
CA ILE A 132 -9.39 -15.06 8.46
C ILE A 132 -9.01 -13.57 8.38
N ILE A 133 -7.73 -13.30 8.53
CA ILE A 133 -7.18 -11.95 8.60
C ILE A 133 -6.54 -11.66 7.26
N LEU A 134 -7.23 -10.86 6.46
CA LEU A 134 -6.65 -10.29 5.25
C LEU A 134 -5.55 -9.30 5.63
N SER A 135 -4.40 -9.41 4.99
CA SER A 135 -3.31 -8.44 5.13
C SER A 135 -3.71 -7.06 4.59
N SER A 136 -3.03 -5.99 5.01
CA SER A 136 -3.22 -4.64 4.45
C SER A 136 -2.87 -4.53 2.96
N SER A 137 -2.28 -5.58 2.37
CA SER A 137 -2.00 -5.66 0.92
C SER A 137 -3.24 -6.03 0.10
N PHE A 138 -4.35 -6.41 0.73
CA PHE A 138 -5.63 -6.64 0.07
C PHE A 138 -6.38 -5.32 -0.09
N ILE A 139 -6.53 -4.86 -1.33
CA ILE A 139 -7.11 -3.56 -1.66
C ILE A 139 -8.61 -3.56 -1.36
N GLY A 140 -9.10 -2.51 -0.70
CA GLY A 140 -10.53 -2.38 -0.36
C GLY A 140 -10.94 -3.15 0.91
N GLY A 141 -10.02 -3.89 1.53
CA GLY A 141 -10.27 -4.50 2.84
C GLY A 141 -10.25 -3.46 3.98
N PRO A 142 -10.86 -3.75 5.15
CA PRO A 142 -10.88 -2.83 6.30
C PRO A 142 -9.48 -2.39 6.76
N ARG A 143 -8.47 -3.27 6.64
CA ARG A 143 -7.08 -2.96 7.00
C ARG A 143 -6.38 -2.06 5.98
N ASP A 144 -6.66 -2.22 4.69
CA ASP A 144 -6.13 -1.34 3.65
C ASP A 144 -6.72 0.06 3.79
N MET A 145 -8.04 0.17 3.99
CA MET A 145 -8.68 1.46 4.26
C MET A 145 -8.11 2.15 5.50
N LYS A 146 -7.97 1.43 6.62
CA LYS A 146 -7.37 1.98 7.85
C LYS A 146 -5.92 2.44 7.62
N LYS A 147 -5.14 1.67 6.85
CA LYS A 147 -3.75 2.03 6.51
C LYS A 147 -3.70 3.30 5.66
N ARG A 148 -4.50 3.39 4.59
CA ARG A 148 -4.58 4.58 3.73
C ARG A 148 -5.01 5.82 4.50
N TYR A 149 -5.99 5.66 5.39
CA TYR A 149 -6.42 6.73 6.27
C TYR A 149 -5.28 7.21 7.18
N MET A 150 -4.58 6.28 7.86
CA MET A 150 -3.44 6.64 8.72
C MET A 150 -2.31 7.31 7.93
N ASP A 151 -2.05 6.88 6.70
CA ASP A 151 -1.04 7.48 5.83
C ASP A 151 -1.45 8.91 5.41
N ALA A 152 -2.71 9.10 5.01
CA ALA A 152 -3.26 10.42 4.72
C ALA A 152 -3.20 11.34 5.96
N MET A 153 -3.53 10.84 7.15
CA MET A 153 -3.39 11.60 8.40
C MET A 153 -1.94 11.95 8.71
N ALA A 154 -0.98 11.07 8.42
CA ALA A 154 0.44 11.35 8.58
C ALA A 154 0.92 12.45 7.61
N LEU A 155 0.39 12.45 6.38
CA LEU A 155 0.63 13.53 5.41
C LEU A 155 0.06 14.85 5.90
N VAL A 156 -1.20 14.88 6.36
CA VAL A 156 -1.84 16.09 6.91
C VAL A 156 -1.10 16.60 8.16
N GLN A 157 -0.61 15.71 9.01
CA GLN A 157 0.17 16.10 10.18
C GLN A 157 1.51 16.74 9.78
N ARG A 158 2.14 16.27 8.70
CA ARG A 158 3.43 16.77 8.21
C ARG A 158 3.31 18.04 7.38
N PHE A 159 2.37 18.06 6.45
CA PHE A 159 2.19 19.11 5.45
C PHE A 159 1.04 20.07 5.74
N ARG A 160 0.37 19.91 6.89
CA ARG A 160 -0.83 20.66 7.31
C ARG A 160 -2.05 20.33 6.44
N LYS A 161 -3.15 21.04 6.68
CA LYS A 161 -4.39 20.86 5.93
C LYS A 161 -4.12 21.11 4.45
N PRO A 162 -4.66 20.29 3.53
CA PRO A 162 -4.63 20.63 2.11
C PRO A 162 -5.46 21.90 1.89
N ASP A 163 -4.88 22.88 1.22
CA ASP A 163 -5.57 24.15 0.89
C ASP A 163 -6.31 24.08 -0.45
N ILE A 164 -5.96 23.12 -1.32
CA ILE A 164 -6.55 22.95 -2.65
C ILE A 164 -7.05 21.52 -2.78
N PHE A 165 -8.33 21.38 -3.13
CA PHE A 165 -8.92 20.13 -3.59
C PHE A 165 -9.23 20.29 -5.08
N LEU A 166 -8.47 19.59 -5.92
CA LEU A 166 -8.75 19.51 -7.36
C LEU A 166 -9.60 18.27 -7.62
N THR A 167 -10.83 18.47 -8.07
CA THR A 167 -11.67 17.40 -8.60
C THR A 167 -11.61 17.50 -10.12
N MET A 168 -10.93 16.56 -10.77
CA MET A 168 -10.99 16.44 -12.23
C MET A 168 -12.18 15.57 -12.60
N THR A 169 -13.20 16.18 -13.20
CA THR A 169 -14.28 15.46 -13.84
C THR A 169 -13.83 15.11 -15.25
N CYS A 170 -13.86 13.84 -15.62
CA CYS A 170 -13.63 13.44 -17.01
C CYS A 170 -15.00 13.17 -17.64
N ASP A 171 -15.44 14.04 -18.57
CA ASP A 171 -16.57 13.76 -19.45
C ASP A 171 -16.00 13.15 -20.75
N PRO A 172 -16.36 11.89 -21.08
CA PRO A 172 -15.86 11.22 -22.28
C PRO A 172 -16.27 11.91 -23.59
N ASN A 173 -17.21 12.85 -23.57
CA ASN A 173 -17.62 13.60 -24.75
C ASN A 173 -16.70 14.77 -25.14
N TRP A 174 -15.75 15.14 -24.28
CA TRP A 174 -14.86 16.28 -24.52
C TRP A 174 -13.97 16.11 -25.75
N SER A 175 -13.76 17.22 -26.47
CA SER A 175 -13.00 17.26 -27.72
C SER A 175 -11.56 16.78 -27.57
N GLU A 176 -10.94 17.11 -26.44
CA GLU A 176 -9.58 16.77 -26.09
C GLU A 176 -9.42 15.25 -25.96
N ILE A 177 -10.44 14.58 -25.40
CA ILE A 177 -10.46 13.11 -25.28
C ILE A 177 -10.68 12.48 -26.66
N LYS A 178 -11.58 13.03 -27.46
CA LYS A 178 -11.86 12.56 -28.84
C LYS A 178 -10.69 12.75 -29.80
N GLN A 179 -9.88 13.78 -29.62
CA GLN A 179 -8.68 14.03 -30.44
C GLN A 179 -7.53 13.06 -30.10
N GLU A 180 -7.43 12.63 -28.85
CA GLU A 180 -6.41 11.67 -28.39
C GLU A 180 -6.83 10.20 -28.57
N LEU A 181 -8.09 9.93 -28.89
CA LEU A 181 -8.59 8.58 -29.19
C LEU A 181 -8.05 8.10 -30.54
N GLY A 182 -7.55 6.85 -30.56
CA GLY A 182 -7.05 6.24 -31.80
C GLY A 182 -8.19 5.97 -32.79
N PRO A 183 -7.90 5.73 -34.09
CA PRO A 183 -8.90 5.52 -35.14
C PRO A 183 -9.88 4.35 -34.93
N ARG A 184 -9.75 3.59 -33.85
CA ARG A 184 -10.49 2.36 -33.54
C ARG A 184 -11.03 2.33 -32.12
N ASP A 185 -10.84 3.40 -31.35
CA ASP A 185 -11.30 3.47 -29.97
C ASP A 185 -12.65 4.20 -29.95
N GLU A 186 -13.70 3.49 -29.54
CA GLU A 186 -15.04 4.06 -29.35
C GLU A 186 -15.17 4.69 -27.95
N VAL A 187 -15.96 5.77 -27.85
CA VAL A 187 -16.32 6.46 -26.60
C VAL A 187 -17.34 5.67 -25.80
#